data_AF-B0WVV2-F1
#
_entry.id   AF-B0WVV2-F1
#
_cell.length_a   1.000
_cell.length_b   1.000
_cell.length_c   1.000
_cell.angle_alpha   90.00
_cell.angle_beta   90.00
_cell.angle_gamma   90.00
#
_symmetry.space_group_name_H-M   'P 1'
#
loop_
_entity.id
_entity.type
_entity.pdbx_description
1 polymer ?
#
loop_
_entity_poly.entity_id
_entity_poly.type
_entity_poly.pdbx_seq_one_letter_code
_entity_poly.pdbx_strand_id
1 'polypeptide(L)' 'MGLFDKLSSMLKIKKEQINILVVGLNNSGKSTIVNRFKNPDERSNVIVPTVGFSIERFQTVKVF' A
#
# COMPACT_ATOMS: atom_id res chain seq x y z
N MET A 1 29.25 -1.10 -4.33
CA MET A 1 29.55 -1.83 -3.08
C MET A 1 30.31 -0.89 -2.15
N GLY A 2 29.62 0.13 -1.65
CA GLY A 2 30.23 1.22 -0.89
C GLY A 2 30.08 1.05 0.62
N LEU A 3 30.79 1.87 1.39
CA LEU A 3 30.70 1.93 2.86
C LEU A 3 29.25 2.18 3.34
N PHE A 4 28.44 2.89 2.54
CA PHE A 4 27.03 3.17 2.81
C PHE A 4 26.14 1.91 2.78
N ASP A 5 26.45 0.94 1.92
CA ASP A 5 25.75 -0.36 1.85
C ASP A 5 26.04 -1.20 3.12
N LYS A 6 27.27 -1.10 3.66
CA LYS A 6 27.65 -1.77 4.91
C LYS A 6 27.01 -1.12 6.14
N LEU A 7 26.90 0.22 6.16
CA LEU A 7 26.25 0.93 7.26
C LEU A 7 24.73 0.68 7.30
N SER A 8 24.07 0.70 6.13
CA SER A 8 22.63 0.40 6.04
C SER A 8 22.29 -1.05 6.40
N SER A 9 23.15 -2.02 6.06
CA SER A 9 22.99 -3.42 6.47
C SER A 9 23.26 -3.64 7.96
N MET A 10 24.21 -2.93 8.56
CA MET A 10 24.46 -2.93 10.01
C MET A 10 23.28 -2.34 10.80
N LEU A 11 22.57 -1.35 10.22
CA LEU A 11 21.39 -0.72 10.82
C LEU A 11 20.09 -1.51 10.65
N LYS A 12 20.09 -2.66 9.95
CA LYS A 12 18.91 -3.54 9.77
C LYS A 12 17.63 -2.83 9.30
N ILE A 13 17.73 -1.67 8.64
CA ILE A 13 16.57 -0.94 8.09
C ILE A 13 16.20 -1.58 6.76
N LYS A 14 15.76 -2.83 6.76
CA LYS A 14 15.13 -3.44 5.58
C LYS A 14 13.65 -3.11 5.66
N LYS A 15 13.21 -2.10 4.90
CA LYS A 15 11.77 -1.84 4.72
C LYS A 15 11.19 -3.00 3.95
N GLU A 16 10.50 -3.91 4.65
CA GLU A 16 9.77 -4.99 3.99
C GLU A 16 8.66 -4.39 3.13
N GLN A 17 8.69 -4.71 1.84
CA GLN A 17 7.64 -4.35 0.90
C GLN A 17 6.83 -5.60 0.58
N ILE A 18 5.51 -5.50 0.72
CA ILE A 18 4.58 -6.59 0.46
C ILE A 18 3.68 -6.16 -0.70
N ASN A 19 3.53 -7.04 -1.69
CA ASN A 19 2.59 -6.84 -2.78
C ASN A 19 1.30 -7.61 -2.48
N ILE A 20 0.16 -6.93 -2.53
CA ILE A 20 -1.15 -7.50 -2.25
C ILE A 20 -1.99 -7.40 -3.52
N LEU A 21 -2.56 -8.52 -3.96
CA LEU A 21 -3.51 -8.57 -5.07
C LEU A 21 -4.94 -8.68 -4.52
N VAL A 22 -5.79 -7.71 -4.84
CA VAL A 22 -7.19 -7.71 -4.42
C VAL A 22 -8.08 -8.21 -5.57
N VAL A 23 -8.77 -9.33 -5.35
CA VAL A 23 -9.67 -9.97 -6.33
C VAL A 23 -11.07 -10.21 -5.74
N GLY A 24 -12.05 -10.41 -6.61
CA GLY A 24 -13.45 -10.62 -6.22
C GLY A 24 -14.44 -10.17 -7.30
N LEU A 25 -15.71 -10.53 -7.14
CA LEU A 25 -16.80 -10.20 -8.07
C LEU A 25 -16.96 -8.68 -8.25
N ASN A 26 -17.58 -8.27 -9.36
CA ASN A 26 -17.90 -6.85 -9.56
C ASN A 26 -18.77 -6.33 -8.40
N ASN A 27 -18.57 -5.07 -8.02
CA ASN A 27 -19.27 -4.41 -6.92
C ASN A 27 -19.10 -5.04 -5.52
N SER A 28 -18.16 -5.98 -5.34
CA SER A 28 -17.87 -6.57 -4.02
C SER A 28 -17.10 -5.64 -3.06
N GLY A 29 -17.00 -4.34 -3.37
CA GLY A 29 -16.33 -3.34 -2.52
C GLY A 29 -14.80 -3.28 -2.60
N LYS A 30 -14.17 -3.89 -3.61
CA LYS A 30 -12.69 -3.92 -3.77
C LYS A 30 -12.06 -2.52 -3.76
N SER A 31 -12.58 -1.61 -4.56
CA SER A 31 -12.05 -0.25 -4.66
C SER A 31 -12.31 0.54 -3.38
N THR A 32 -13.42 0.25 -2.68
CA THR A 32 -13.76 0.84 -1.38
C THR A 32 -12.79 0.45 -0.28
N ILE A 33 -12.44 -0.84 -0.17
CA ILE A 33 -11.48 -1.30 0.86
C ILE A 33 -10.06 -0.77 0.57
N VAL A 34 -9.66 -0.76 -0.70
CA VAL A 34 -8.37 -0.18 -1.11
C VAL A 34 -8.28 1.31 -0.78
N ASN A 35 -9.35 2.09 -1.04
CA ASN A 35 -9.42 3.50 -0.66
C ASN A 35 -9.33 3.70 0.86
N ARG A 36 -9.88 2.77 1.66
CA ARG A 36 -9.83 2.86 3.13
C ARG A 36 -8.41 2.70 3.68
N PHE A 37 -7.53 1.97 2.98
CA PHE A 37 -6.13 1.82 3.36
C PHE A 37 -5.27 3.06 3.08
N LYS A 38 -5.75 3.99 2.25
CA LYS A 38 -5.07 5.27 2.03
C LYS A 38 -5.05 6.11 3.30
N ASN A 39 -4.09 7.04 3.35
CA ASN A 39 -4.05 8.09 4.36
C ASN A 39 -5.39 8.84 4.38
N PRO A 40 -5.90 9.28 5.55
CA PRO A 40 -7.19 9.96 5.64
C PRO A 40 -7.38 11.10 4.63
N ASP A 41 -6.34 11.89 4.39
CA ASP A 41 -6.34 13.04 3.49
C ASP A 41 -6.37 12.66 2.00
N GLU A 42 -6.01 11.42 1.66
CA GLU A 42 -5.97 10.88 0.29
C GLU A 42 -7.21 10.05 -0.06
N ARG A 43 -8.14 9.87 0.89
CA ARG A 43 -9.35 9.08 0.67
C ARG A 43 -10.33 9.85 -0.20
N SER A 44 -10.84 9.19 -1.23
CA SER A 44 -11.98 9.71 -1.99
C SER A 44 -13.30 9.41 -1.27
N ASN A 45 -14.21 10.38 -1.24
CA ASN A 45 -15.59 10.19 -0.77
C ASN A 45 -16.47 9.47 -1.80
N VAL A 46 -16.07 9.48 -3.07
CA VAL A 46 -16.80 8.85 -4.17
C VAL A 46 -15.90 7.80 -4.82
N ILE A 47 -16.37 6.55 -4.83
CA ILE A 47 -15.71 5.43 -5.49
C ILE A 47 -16.47 5.12 -6.76
N VAL A 48 -15.79 5.21 -7.91
CA VAL A 48 -16.33 4.79 -9.21
C VAL A 48 -15.91 3.35 -9.54
N PRO A 49 -16.66 2.64 -10.40
CA PRO A 49 -16.22 1.35 -10.92
C PRO A 49 -14.84 1.45 -11.58
N THR A 50 -13.94 0.51 -11.25
CA THR A 50 -12.57 0.52 -11.75
C THR A 50 -12.50 -0.08 -13.16
N VAL A 51 -11.86 0.62 -14.09
CA VAL A 51 -11.52 0.11 -15.42
C VAL A 51 -10.11 -0.49 -15.35
N GLY A 52 -9.95 -1.76 -15.73
CA GLY A 52 -8.66 -2.46 -15.65
C GLY A 52 -8.26 -2.79 -14.21
N PHE A 53 -7.30 -2.05 -13.65
CA PHE A 53 -6.80 -2.21 -12.28
C PHE A 53 -6.30 -0.88 -11.70
N SER A 54 -6.17 -0.79 -10.37
CA SER A 54 -5.52 0.32 -9.68
C SER A 54 -4.37 -0.19 -8.82
N ILE A 55 -3.28 0.59 -8.71
CA ILE A 55 -2.14 0.31 -7.83
C ILE A 55 -2.11 1.38 -6.76
N GLU A 56 -2.22 0.95 -5.50
CA GLU A 56 -2.12 1.83 -4.34
C GLU A 56 -0.94 1.40 -3.47
N ARG A 57 -0.23 2.39 -2.92
CA ARG A 57 0.86 2.17 -1.97
C ARG A 57 0.57 2.94 -0.71
N PHE A 58 0.49 2.23 0.40
CA PHE A 58 0.32 2.82 1.73
C PHE A 58 1.31 2.19 2.70
N GLN A 59 1.63 2.91 3.76
CA GLN A 59 2.46 2.41 4.84
C GLN A 59 1.57 2.24 6.07
N THR A 60 1.52 1.02 6.61
CA THR A 60 0.90 0.83 7.93
C THR A 60 1.83 1.38 8.98
N VAL A 61 1.42 2.47 9.64
CA VAL A 61 2.08 2.95 10.85
C VAL A 61 1.83 1.90 11.94
N LYS A 62 2.89 1.37 12.56
CA LYS A 62 2.73 0.47 13.70
C LYS A 62 1.98 1.22 14.80
N VAL A 63 0.73 0.84 15.05
CA VAL A 63 0.01 1.22 16.26
C VAL A 63 0.56 0.32 17.36
N PHE A 64 1.47 0.87 18.16
CA PHE A 64 1.85 0.32 19.46
C PHE A 64 1.01 0.99 20.54
#